data_AF-A0A851DQ93-F1
#
_entry.id   AF-A0A851DQ93-F1
#
_cell.length_a   1.000
_cell.length_b   1.000
_cell.length_c   1.000
_cell.angle_alpha   90.00
_cell.angle_beta   90.00
_cell.angle_gamma   90.00
#
_symmetry.space_group_name_H-M   'P 1'
#
loop_
_entity.id
_entity.type
_entity.pdbx_description
1 polymer ?
#
loop_
_entity_poly.entity_id
_entity_poly.type
_entity_poly.pdbx_seq_one_letter_code
_entity_poly.pdbx_strand_id
1 'polypeptide(L)'
;MKAARIALRSAAPLAGAGGSGSRGQLPREVERFSRFSPSPLSIKQLLDFGSTNGCERTSFAFLRQELPVRFANILKEIDLLPDKLLGTPSVQLVKSWYIQSLMELVEFHQKSPDDQKVLSDFIDTLIRVRNRHHDVVPTMAQGVIEYKDTFKVDPVTNQNIQYFLDRFYMSRISTRMLMNQHTLLFDDKSGSGHPRHIGSIDPCCDVVEVVNDAFESSKMLCDQYYLTSPELKLTQVNGKLPGEPINIVYVPSHLFHMLFELFK
;
A
#
# COMPACT_ATOMS: atom_id res chain seq x y z
N MET A 1 -5.84 -25.05 -3.24
CA MET A 1 -4.63 -25.44 -2.48
C MET A 1 -3.29 -25.37 -3.25
N LYS A 2 -3.15 -24.61 -4.37
CA LYS A 2 -1.84 -24.44 -5.07
C LYS A 2 -1.09 -23.14 -4.75
N ALA A 3 -1.72 -22.16 -4.08
CA ALA A 3 -1.08 -20.90 -3.71
C ALA A 3 -0.18 -20.99 -2.45
N ALA A 4 -0.48 -21.92 -1.53
CA ALA A 4 0.24 -22.06 -0.25
C ALA A 4 1.59 -22.82 -0.35
N ARG A 5 1.98 -23.30 -1.55
CA ARG A 5 3.20 -24.11 -1.74
C ARG A 5 4.38 -23.37 -2.40
N ILE A 6 4.24 -22.08 -2.72
CA ILE A 6 5.31 -21.34 -3.41
C ILE A 6 6.29 -20.67 -2.44
N ALA A 7 5.98 -20.56 -1.14
CA ALA A 7 6.80 -19.78 -0.19
C ALA A 7 7.82 -20.59 0.66
N LEU A 8 8.18 -21.81 0.26
CA LEU A 8 9.17 -22.63 0.98
C LEU A 8 10.22 -23.20 0.03
N ARG A 9 11.14 -22.36 -0.46
CA ARG A 9 12.42 -22.82 -1.03
C ARG A 9 13.59 -21.96 -0.53
N SER A 10 14.40 -22.63 0.31
CA SER A 10 15.79 -22.41 0.76
C SER A 10 16.39 -21.00 0.78
N ALA A 11 16.81 -20.57 1.97
CA ALA A 11 17.95 -19.66 2.13
C ALA A 11 19.07 -20.41 2.87
N ALA A 12 20.21 -20.62 2.18
CA ALA A 12 21.45 -21.04 2.81
C ALA A 12 22.17 -19.81 3.42
N PRO A 13 22.82 -19.91 4.58
CA PRO A 13 23.53 -18.79 5.18
C PRO A 13 24.92 -18.62 4.54
N LEU A 14 25.22 -17.41 4.08
CA LEU A 14 26.59 -16.96 3.78
C LEU A 14 27.13 -16.16 4.97
N ALA A 15 28.35 -16.49 5.37
CA ALA A 15 29.05 -15.93 6.51
C ALA A 15 29.80 -14.62 6.18
N GLY A 16 29.76 -13.69 7.14
CA GLY A 16 30.84 -12.77 7.48
C GLY A 16 31.00 -11.46 6.67
N ALA A 17 30.91 -10.32 7.37
CA ALA A 17 32.03 -9.39 7.62
C ALA A 17 31.51 -8.06 8.22
N GLY A 18 32.14 -7.62 9.31
CA GLY A 18 31.83 -6.36 9.99
C GLY A 18 32.44 -5.14 9.32
N GLY A 19 31.88 -3.97 9.65
CA GLY A 19 32.40 -2.65 9.29
C GLY A 19 31.68 -1.57 10.08
N SER A 20 32.43 -0.85 10.92
CA SER A 20 31.99 0.18 11.85
C SER A 20 31.81 1.54 11.20
N GLY A 21 30.67 2.18 11.46
CA GLY A 21 30.37 3.59 11.23
C GLY A 21 28.98 3.85 11.82
N SER A 22 28.79 4.96 12.54
CA SER A 22 27.59 5.25 13.34
C SER A 22 26.34 5.56 12.50
N ARG A 23 25.93 4.62 11.64
CA ARG A 23 24.56 4.49 11.14
C ARG A 23 23.70 4.17 12.35
N GLY A 24 22.58 4.87 12.55
CA GLY A 24 21.50 4.34 13.39
C GLY A 24 21.19 2.95 12.87
N GLN A 25 21.65 1.93 13.60
CA GLN A 25 21.69 0.57 13.08
C GLN A 25 20.24 0.13 12.91
N LEU A 26 19.81 -0.12 11.66
CA LEU A 26 18.48 -0.65 11.41
C LEU A 26 18.27 -1.89 12.28
N PRO A 27 17.06 -2.12 12.81
CA PRO A 27 16.74 -3.34 13.54
C PRO A 27 17.16 -4.58 12.75
N ARG A 28 17.62 -5.63 13.45
CA ARG A 28 18.10 -6.88 12.82
C ARG A 28 17.03 -7.53 11.93
N GLU A 29 15.78 -7.28 12.25
CA GLU A 29 14.59 -7.69 11.53
C GLU A 29 14.57 -7.10 10.12
N VAL A 30 15.03 -5.86 9.92
CA VAL A 30 15.12 -5.25 8.58
C VAL A 30 16.09 -6.04 7.71
N GLU A 31 17.28 -6.39 8.24
CA GLU A 31 18.25 -7.23 7.51
C GLU A 31 17.72 -8.63 7.20
N ARG A 32 16.91 -9.19 8.10
CA ARG A 32 16.31 -10.51 7.92
C ARG A 32 15.23 -10.49 6.84
N PHE A 33 14.27 -9.59 6.93
CA PHE A 33 13.08 -9.59 6.08
C PHE A 33 13.32 -8.97 4.70
N SER A 34 14.28 -8.06 4.55
CA SER A 34 14.63 -7.47 3.24
C SER A 34 15.30 -8.44 2.27
N ARG A 35 15.76 -9.61 2.75
CA ARG A 35 16.32 -10.67 1.88
C ARG A 35 15.25 -11.43 1.09
N PHE A 36 13.98 -11.29 1.48
CA PHE A 36 12.87 -11.92 0.77
C PHE A 36 12.28 -10.95 -0.24
N SER A 37 11.81 -11.48 -1.38
CA SER A 37 11.09 -10.71 -2.37
C SER A 37 9.60 -10.64 -2.02
N PRO A 38 8.94 -9.46 -2.14
CA PRO A 38 7.49 -9.35 -2.02
C PRO A 38 6.75 -10.26 -3.00
N SER A 39 5.64 -10.86 -2.56
CA SER A 39 4.81 -11.76 -3.36
C SER A 39 3.72 -10.96 -4.09
N PRO A 40 3.74 -10.83 -5.43
CA PRO A 40 2.66 -10.16 -6.15
C PRO A 40 1.37 -11.00 -6.11
N LEU A 41 0.23 -10.33 -5.94
CA LEU A 41 -1.10 -10.94 -6.02
C LEU A 41 -1.90 -10.26 -7.12
N SER A 42 -2.55 -11.07 -7.96
CA SER A 42 -3.53 -10.59 -8.93
C SER A 42 -4.87 -10.29 -8.28
N ILE A 43 -5.67 -9.41 -8.92
CA ILE A 43 -7.05 -9.13 -8.51
C ILE A 43 -7.87 -10.43 -8.46
N LYS A 44 -7.67 -11.34 -9.42
CA LYS A 44 -8.32 -12.66 -9.42
C LYS A 44 -8.02 -13.46 -8.14
N GLN A 45 -6.76 -13.52 -7.71
CA GLN A 45 -6.40 -14.24 -6.49
C GLN A 45 -7.05 -13.63 -5.24
N LEU A 46 -7.11 -12.30 -5.16
CA LEU A 46 -7.77 -11.60 -4.04
C LEU A 46 -9.28 -11.85 -4.03
N LEU A 47 -9.91 -11.78 -5.20
CA LEU A 47 -11.35 -12.05 -5.37
C LEU A 47 -11.69 -13.52 -5.04
N ASP A 48 -10.98 -14.47 -5.64
CA ASP A 48 -11.18 -15.91 -5.41
C ASP A 48 -11.00 -16.26 -3.92
N PHE A 49 -10.07 -15.59 -3.23
CA PHE A 49 -9.86 -15.75 -1.80
C PHE A 49 -11.07 -15.25 -1.00
N GLY A 50 -11.52 -14.03 -1.20
CA GLY A 50 -12.58 -13.44 -0.40
C GLY A 50 -13.99 -13.96 -0.70
N SER A 51 -14.28 -14.45 -1.92
CA SER A 51 -15.62 -14.90 -2.30
C SER A 51 -15.96 -16.35 -1.89
N THR A 52 -14.99 -17.27 -1.92
CA THR A 52 -15.27 -18.71 -1.73
C THR A 52 -14.38 -19.39 -0.69
N ASN A 53 -13.25 -18.80 -0.31
CA ASN A 53 -12.24 -19.44 0.55
C ASN A 53 -11.79 -18.51 1.70
N GLY A 54 -12.62 -17.53 2.06
CA GLY A 54 -12.27 -16.49 3.04
C GLY A 54 -11.99 -17.11 4.39
N CYS A 55 -10.71 -17.35 4.69
CA CYS A 55 -10.26 -17.95 5.94
C CYS A 55 -9.29 -16.98 6.60
N GLU A 56 -9.72 -16.37 7.70
CA GLU A 56 -8.93 -15.41 8.47
C GLU A 56 -7.54 -15.97 8.81
N ARG A 57 -7.49 -17.23 9.26
CA ARG A 57 -6.23 -17.95 9.59
C ARG A 57 -5.26 -18.00 8.41
N THR A 58 -5.77 -18.25 7.20
CA THR A 58 -4.96 -18.29 5.98
C THR A 58 -4.46 -16.90 5.61
N SER A 59 -5.32 -15.89 5.71
CA SER A 59 -4.95 -14.49 5.46
C SER A 59 -3.89 -14.02 6.46
N PHE A 60 -4.08 -14.27 7.74
CA PHE A 60 -3.12 -13.98 8.81
C PHE A 60 -1.78 -14.67 8.57
N ALA A 61 -1.78 -15.97 8.26
CA ALA A 61 -0.55 -16.73 8.00
C ALA A 61 0.26 -16.16 6.82
N PHE A 62 -0.42 -15.65 5.79
CA PHE A 62 0.21 -14.94 4.68
C PHE A 62 0.74 -13.57 5.11
N LEU A 63 -0.10 -12.72 5.71
CA LEU A 63 0.22 -11.32 6.00
C LEU A 63 1.26 -11.13 7.09
N ARG A 64 1.30 -11.99 8.11
CA ARG A 64 2.35 -11.95 9.16
C ARG A 64 3.76 -12.22 8.62
N GLN A 65 3.86 -12.76 7.40
CA GLN A 65 5.12 -12.93 6.67
C GLN A 65 5.30 -11.83 5.62
N GLU A 66 4.28 -11.60 4.79
CA GLU A 66 4.36 -10.71 3.64
C GLU A 66 4.51 -9.23 4.04
N LEU A 67 3.82 -8.76 5.08
CA LEU A 67 3.90 -7.36 5.50
C LEU A 67 5.31 -7.02 6.02
N PRO A 68 5.93 -7.77 6.96
CA PRO A 68 7.33 -7.52 7.34
C PRO A 68 8.30 -7.47 6.16
N VAL A 69 8.13 -8.34 5.15
CA VAL A 69 8.95 -8.33 3.93
C VAL A 69 8.82 -7.01 3.17
N ARG A 70 7.60 -6.53 2.92
CA ARG A 70 7.37 -5.26 2.21
C ARG A 70 7.92 -4.06 2.97
N PHE A 71 7.68 -3.99 4.28
CA PHE A 71 8.18 -2.92 5.14
C PHE A 71 9.72 -2.90 5.18
N ALA A 72 10.35 -4.07 5.32
CA ALA A 72 11.81 -4.16 5.36
C ALA A 72 12.47 -3.80 4.02
N ASN A 73 11.89 -4.21 2.89
CA ASN A 73 12.39 -3.83 1.56
C ASN A 73 12.33 -2.31 1.36
N ILE A 74 11.22 -1.65 1.74
CA ILE A 74 11.13 -0.19 1.66
C ILE A 74 12.09 0.52 2.61
N LEU A 75 12.29 0.03 3.83
CA LEU A 75 13.29 0.59 4.73
C LEU A 75 14.70 0.53 4.15
N LYS A 76 15.04 -0.54 3.42
CA LYS A 76 16.31 -0.63 2.69
C LYS A 76 16.40 0.37 1.56
N GLU A 77 15.32 0.58 0.81
CA GLU A 77 15.30 1.58 -0.27
C GLU A 77 15.41 3.01 0.26
N ILE A 78 14.76 3.32 1.39
CA ILE A 78 14.93 4.61 2.08
C ILE A 78 16.40 4.83 2.43
N ASP A 79 17.08 3.82 2.99
CA ASP A 79 18.49 3.90 3.39
C ASP A 79 19.48 4.05 2.23
N LEU A 80 19.02 3.94 0.98
CA LEU A 80 19.81 4.20 -0.22
C LEU A 80 19.64 5.63 -0.75
N LEU A 81 18.76 6.44 -0.16
CA LEU A 81 18.63 7.85 -0.51
C LEU A 81 19.91 8.64 -0.15
N PRO A 82 20.15 9.78 -0.80
CA PRO A 82 21.28 10.66 -0.46
C PRO A 82 21.26 11.05 1.02
N ASP A 83 22.42 11.01 1.70
CA ASP A 83 22.53 11.30 3.14
C ASP A 83 21.88 12.63 3.56
N LYS A 84 21.97 13.64 2.69
CA LYS A 84 21.35 14.96 2.90
C LYS A 84 19.82 14.91 2.89
N LEU A 85 19.23 14.11 2.00
CA LEU A 85 17.77 13.89 1.96
C LEU A 85 17.35 13.01 3.14
N LEU A 86 18.11 11.96 3.44
CA LEU A 86 17.90 11.14 4.63
C LEU A 86 17.90 12.00 5.90
N GLY A 87 18.80 12.98 6.02
CA GLY A 87 18.90 13.86 7.17
C GLY A 87 17.75 14.86 7.36
N THR A 88 16.82 14.96 6.41
CA THR A 88 15.67 15.86 6.53
C THR A 88 14.70 15.36 7.63
N PRO A 89 14.16 16.25 8.48
CA PRO A 89 13.25 15.86 9.56
C PRO A 89 12.06 15.04 9.07
N SER A 90 11.50 15.40 7.91
CA SER A 90 10.35 14.72 7.33
C SER A 90 10.66 13.28 6.88
N VAL A 91 11.83 13.03 6.26
CA VAL A 91 12.23 11.66 5.88
C VAL A 91 12.54 10.81 7.12
N GLN A 92 13.18 11.39 8.14
CA GLN A 92 13.43 10.69 9.41
C GLN A 92 12.12 10.30 10.11
N LEU A 93 11.11 11.18 10.08
CA LEU A 93 9.79 10.89 10.63
C LEU A 93 9.13 9.71 9.90
N VAL A 94 9.12 9.72 8.57
CA VAL A 94 8.59 8.59 7.78
C VAL A 94 9.35 7.30 8.09
N LYS A 95 10.68 7.34 8.12
CA LYS A 95 11.52 6.19 8.47
C LYS A 95 11.15 5.63 9.85
N SER A 96 10.91 6.49 10.85
CA SER A 96 10.50 6.08 12.19
C SER A 96 9.16 5.34 12.18
N TRP A 97 8.18 5.80 11.40
CA TRP A 97 6.87 5.13 11.28
C TRP A 97 6.98 3.75 10.65
N TYR A 98 7.82 3.57 9.63
CA TYR A 98 8.07 2.27 9.00
C TYR A 98 8.79 1.32 9.96
N ILE A 99 9.79 1.80 10.72
CA ILE A 99 10.48 1.00 11.75
C ILE A 99 9.49 0.54 12.81
N GLN A 100 8.72 1.45 13.40
CA GLN A 100 7.74 1.11 14.44
C GLN A 100 6.73 0.08 13.93
N SER A 101 6.20 0.28 12.74
CA SER A 101 5.21 -0.64 12.15
C SER A 101 5.80 -2.01 11.87
N LEU A 102 7.05 -2.08 11.40
CA LEU A 102 7.74 -3.36 11.22
C LEU A 102 7.90 -4.09 12.55
N MET A 103 8.31 -3.40 13.63
CA MET A 103 8.49 -4.04 14.93
C MET A 103 7.18 -4.62 15.45
N GLU A 104 6.09 -3.84 15.39
CA GLU A 104 4.75 -4.30 15.79
C GLU A 104 4.28 -5.51 14.96
N LEU A 105 4.55 -5.53 13.65
CA LEU A 105 4.16 -6.65 12.78
C LEU A 105 4.99 -7.91 13.03
N VAL A 106 6.28 -7.78 13.35
CA VAL A 106 7.18 -8.93 13.59
C VAL A 106 6.79 -9.69 14.86
N GLU A 107 6.14 -9.05 15.83
CA GLU A 107 5.62 -9.73 17.02
C GLU A 107 4.64 -10.88 16.68
N PHE A 108 3.99 -10.84 15.52
CA PHE A 108 3.06 -11.87 15.06
C PHE A 108 3.71 -13.01 14.29
N HIS A 109 4.98 -12.88 13.91
CA HIS A 109 5.65 -13.80 12.99
C HIS A 109 5.67 -15.26 13.47
N GLN A 110 5.74 -15.49 14.79
CA GLN A 110 5.76 -16.83 15.41
C GLN A 110 4.47 -17.18 16.18
N LYS A 111 3.46 -16.31 16.18
CA LYS A 111 2.20 -16.58 16.90
C LYS A 111 1.37 -17.65 16.17
N SER A 112 0.48 -18.36 16.85
CA SER A 112 -0.35 -19.39 16.21
C SER A 112 -1.52 -18.76 15.43
N PRO A 113 -1.84 -19.25 14.21
CA PRO A 113 -3.05 -18.84 13.49
C PRO A 113 -4.34 -19.41 14.10
N ASP A 114 -4.25 -20.35 15.04
CA ASP A 114 -5.40 -20.97 15.70
C ASP A 114 -5.84 -20.23 16.98
N ASP A 115 -5.08 -19.23 17.41
CA ASP A 115 -5.41 -18.41 18.58
C ASP A 115 -6.27 -17.20 18.18
N GLN A 116 -7.55 -17.21 18.55
CA GLN A 116 -8.49 -16.16 18.19
C GLN A 116 -8.09 -14.78 18.74
N LYS A 117 -7.46 -14.73 19.91
CA LYS A 117 -7.00 -13.46 20.49
C LYS A 117 -5.88 -12.88 19.64
N VAL A 118 -4.98 -13.72 19.12
CA VAL A 118 -3.92 -13.29 18.21
C VAL A 118 -4.49 -12.71 16.91
N LEU A 119 -5.53 -13.33 16.35
CA LEU A 119 -6.18 -12.83 15.13
C LEU A 119 -6.83 -11.46 15.36
N SER A 120 -7.56 -11.29 16.45
CA SER A 120 -8.13 -9.99 16.85
C SER A 120 -7.04 -8.94 17.10
N ASP A 121 -6.00 -9.27 17.87
CA ASP A 121 -4.87 -8.38 18.16
C ASP A 121 -4.13 -7.98 16.86
N PHE A 122 -4.11 -8.87 15.86
CA PHE A 122 -3.52 -8.60 14.54
C PHE A 122 -4.35 -7.58 13.75
N ILE A 123 -5.67 -7.74 13.68
CA ILE A 123 -6.57 -6.76 13.03
C ILE A 123 -6.39 -5.37 13.66
N ASP A 124 -6.40 -5.28 14.99
CA ASP A 124 -6.20 -4.01 15.69
C ASP A 124 -4.81 -3.40 15.36
N THR A 125 -3.79 -4.25 15.21
CA THR A 125 -2.44 -3.81 14.79
C THR A 125 -2.43 -3.28 13.36
N LEU A 126 -3.10 -3.96 12.42
CA LEU A 126 -3.21 -3.49 11.03
C LEU A 126 -3.90 -2.13 10.94
N ILE A 127 -4.95 -1.91 11.75
CA ILE A 127 -5.65 -0.63 11.83
C ILE A 127 -4.71 0.47 12.36
N ARG A 128 -3.96 0.20 13.44
CA ARG A 128 -2.97 1.15 13.98
C ARG A 128 -1.88 1.48 12.96
N VAL A 129 -1.33 0.49 12.28
CA VAL A 129 -0.32 0.67 11.24
C VAL A 129 -0.89 1.50 10.08
N ARG A 130 -2.09 1.18 9.60
CA ARG A 130 -2.76 1.93 8.53
C ARG A 130 -2.96 3.41 8.91
N ASN A 131 -3.38 3.69 10.14
CA ASN A 131 -3.64 5.05 10.62
C ASN A 131 -2.33 5.83 10.81
N ARG A 132 -1.28 5.21 11.37
CA ARG A 132 0.06 5.82 11.47
C ARG A 132 0.61 6.24 10.11
N HIS A 133 0.28 5.49 9.06
CA HIS A 133 0.77 5.72 7.71
C HIS A 133 -0.10 6.68 6.89
N HIS A 134 -1.11 7.31 7.48
CA HIS A 134 -2.04 8.20 6.76
C HIS A 134 -1.30 9.31 6.01
N ASP A 135 -0.42 10.04 6.70
CA ASP A 135 0.28 11.23 6.19
C ASP A 135 1.63 10.96 5.53
N VAL A 136 1.97 9.69 5.26
CA VAL A 136 3.26 9.32 4.64
C VAL A 136 3.49 10.04 3.30
N VAL A 137 2.45 10.22 2.48
CA VAL A 137 2.58 10.89 1.18
C VAL A 137 2.96 12.36 1.33
N PRO A 138 2.17 13.21 2.02
CA PRO A 138 2.53 14.61 2.21
C PRO A 138 3.82 14.78 3.02
N THR A 139 4.09 13.96 4.04
CA THR A 139 5.36 14.06 4.80
C THR A 139 6.58 13.71 3.95
N MET A 140 6.53 12.65 3.13
CA MET A 140 7.65 12.34 2.23
C MET A 140 7.86 13.45 1.20
N ALA A 141 6.79 14.03 0.65
CA ALA A 141 6.88 15.17 -0.25
C ALA A 141 7.55 16.39 0.43
N GLN A 142 7.18 16.66 1.67
CA GLN A 142 7.79 17.72 2.48
C GLN A 142 9.30 17.49 2.67
N GLY A 143 9.75 16.26 2.88
CA GLY A 143 11.19 15.95 2.96
C GLY A 143 11.95 16.21 1.65
N VAL A 144 11.31 15.95 0.50
CA VAL A 144 11.88 16.30 -0.80
C VAL A 144 11.94 17.82 -1.01
N ILE A 145 10.95 18.57 -0.52
CA ILE A 145 10.95 20.04 -0.54
C ILE A 145 12.07 20.59 0.35
N GLU A 146 12.17 20.13 1.61
CA GLU A 146 13.25 20.49 2.55
C GLU A 146 14.64 20.28 1.94
N TYR A 147 14.82 19.17 1.22
CA TYR A 147 16.06 18.86 0.52
C TYR A 147 16.34 19.82 -0.64
N LYS A 148 15.33 20.12 -1.48
CA LYS A 148 15.45 21.02 -2.64
C LYS A 148 15.70 22.48 -2.25
N ASP A 149 15.11 22.93 -1.16
CA ASP A 149 15.27 24.31 -0.67
C ASP A 149 16.67 24.54 -0.08
N THR A 150 17.23 23.49 0.53
CA THR A 150 18.54 23.58 1.21
C THR A 150 19.70 23.28 0.27
N PHE A 151 19.51 22.40 -0.72
CA PHE A 151 20.59 21.88 -1.54
C PHE A 151 20.29 21.99 -3.03
N LYS A 152 21.31 22.36 -3.82
CA LYS A 152 21.24 22.23 -5.27
C LYS A 152 21.13 20.76 -5.65
N VAL A 153 20.08 20.42 -6.40
CA VAL A 153 19.82 19.06 -6.88
C VAL A 153 20.31 18.95 -8.32
N ASP A 154 21.27 18.06 -8.56
CA ASP A 154 21.71 17.74 -9.91
C ASP A 154 20.73 16.77 -10.61
N PRO A 155 20.74 16.70 -11.95
CA PRO A 155 19.81 15.85 -12.70
C PRO A 155 19.86 14.36 -12.34
N VAL A 156 21.05 13.83 -11.99
CA VAL A 156 21.21 12.40 -11.66
C VAL A 156 20.57 12.11 -10.31
N THR A 157 20.80 12.95 -9.31
CA THR A 157 20.14 12.83 -8.01
C THR A 157 18.62 12.94 -8.14
N ASN A 158 18.11 13.85 -8.97
CA ASN A 158 16.68 13.99 -9.19
C ASN A 158 16.06 12.73 -9.83
N GLN A 159 16.75 12.08 -10.77
CA GLN A 159 16.32 10.80 -11.37
C GLN A 159 16.29 9.67 -10.33
N ASN A 160 17.30 9.60 -9.45
CA ASN A 160 17.35 8.60 -8.38
C ASN A 160 16.21 8.80 -7.37
N ILE A 161 15.90 10.05 -7.02
CA ILE A 161 14.76 10.38 -6.14
C ILE A 161 13.45 9.98 -6.81
N GLN A 162 13.26 10.29 -8.10
CA GLN A 162 12.06 9.89 -8.84
C GLN A 162 11.88 8.37 -8.84
N TYR A 163 12.94 7.62 -9.18
CA TYR A 163 12.93 6.16 -9.17
C TYR A 163 12.57 5.58 -7.80
N PHE A 164 13.12 6.16 -6.73
CA PHE A 164 12.76 5.80 -5.36
C PHE A 164 11.28 6.08 -5.06
N LEU A 165 10.78 7.29 -5.36
CA LEU A 165 9.42 7.70 -5.04
C LEU A 165 8.38 6.81 -5.74
N ASP A 166 8.61 6.47 -7.01
CA ASP A 166 7.73 5.58 -7.77
C ASP A 166 7.59 4.21 -7.08
N ARG A 167 8.72 3.64 -6.65
CA ARG A 167 8.76 2.35 -5.94
C ARG A 167 8.19 2.43 -4.53
N PHE A 168 8.52 3.50 -3.82
CA PHE A 168 8.05 3.77 -2.46
C PHE A 168 6.52 3.86 -2.43
N TYR A 169 5.93 4.67 -3.31
CA TYR A 169 4.48 4.87 -3.36
C TYR A 169 3.75 3.64 -3.92
N MET A 170 4.31 2.95 -4.92
CA MET A 170 3.74 1.68 -5.41
C MET A 170 3.72 0.62 -4.30
N SER A 171 4.81 0.47 -3.55
CA SER A 171 4.87 -0.45 -2.42
C SER A 171 3.87 -0.08 -1.33
N ARG A 172 3.73 1.21 -1.01
CA ARG A 172 2.72 1.69 -0.04
C ARG A 172 1.30 1.37 -0.48
N ILE A 173 0.94 1.64 -1.74
CA ILE A 173 -0.38 1.30 -2.30
C ILE A 173 -0.64 -0.19 -2.16
N SER A 174 0.34 -1.02 -2.55
CA SER A 174 0.22 -2.48 -2.48
C SER A 174 0.08 -3.00 -1.04
N THR A 175 0.78 -2.39 -0.08
CA THR A 175 0.74 -2.77 1.34
C THR A 175 -0.58 -2.36 1.97
N ARG A 176 -1.07 -1.14 1.64
CA ARG A 176 -2.41 -0.67 2.04
C ARG A 176 -3.51 -1.57 1.46
N MET A 177 -3.36 -2.02 0.21
CA MET A 177 -4.30 -2.97 -0.40
C MET A 177 -4.42 -4.24 0.42
N LEU A 178 -3.30 -4.85 0.82
CA LEU A 178 -3.31 -6.08 1.63
C LEU A 178 -3.94 -5.87 3.02
N MET A 179 -3.57 -4.80 3.71
CA MET A 179 -4.13 -4.50 5.03
C MET A 179 -5.63 -4.23 4.96
N ASN A 180 -6.08 -3.43 3.98
CA ASN A 180 -7.48 -3.11 3.79
C ASN A 180 -8.31 -4.35 3.45
N GLN A 181 -7.79 -5.24 2.60
CA GLN A 181 -8.47 -6.49 2.26
C GLN A 181 -8.70 -7.35 3.51
N HIS A 182 -7.69 -7.50 4.37
CA HIS A 182 -7.85 -8.25 5.61
C HIS A 182 -8.86 -7.61 6.57
N THR A 183 -8.72 -6.30 6.82
CA THR A 183 -9.61 -5.60 7.76
C THR A 183 -11.06 -5.59 7.25
N LEU A 184 -11.29 -5.36 5.95
CA LEU A 184 -12.65 -5.30 5.42
C LEU A 184 -13.34 -6.68 5.35
N LEU A 185 -12.58 -7.77 5.33
CA LEU A 185 -13.14 -9.13 5.28
C LEU A 185 -13.38 -9.74 6.67
N PHE A 186 -12.60 -9.35 7.68
CA PHE A 186 -12.55 -10.06 8.97
C PHE A 186 -12.75 -9.17 10.21
N ASP A 187 -12.78 -7.84 10.07
CA ASP A 187 -13.10 -6.97 11.21
C ASP A 187 -14.63 -6.86 11.38
N ASP A 188 -15.18 -7.65 12.30
CA ASP A 188 -16.62 -7.64 12.63
C ASP A 188 -17.12 -6.26 13.12
N LYS A 189 -16.23 -5.36 13.54
CA LYS A 189 -16.57 -3.99 13.94
C LYS A 189 -16.75 -3.05 12.74
N SER A 190 -16.18 -3.40 11.58
CA SER A 190 -16.30 -2.65 10.33
C SER A 190 -17.61 -2.98 9.63
N GLY A 191 -18.74 -2.54 10.17
CA GLY A 191 -20.05 -2.58 9.49
C GLY A 191 -20.14 -1.65 8.26
N SER A 192 -19.02 -1.34 7.60
CA SER A 192 -18.84 -0.27 6.60
C SER A 192 -18.48 -0.78 5.20
N GLY A 193 -18.47 -2.10 4.98
CA GLY A 193 -18.28 -2.69 3.65
C GLY A 193 -19.55 -2.58 2.81
N HIS A 194 -19.41 -2.24 1.52
CA HIS A 194 -20.53 -2.36 0.59
C HIS A 194 -20.89 -3.84 0.42
N PRO A 195 -22.17 -4.27 0.55
CA PRO A 195 -22.54 -5.70 0.60
C PRO A 195 -22.12 -6.52 -0.62
N ARG A 196 -21.89 -5.87 -1.77
CA ARG A 196 -21.45 -6.52 -3.01
C ARG A 196 -19.93 -6.66 -3.10
N HIS A 197 -19.18 -5.89 -2.33
CA HIS A 197 -17.72 -5.86 -2.45
C HIS A 197 -17.08 -7.04 -1.71
N ILE A 198 -15.96 -7.49 -2.25
CA ILE A 198 -15.08 -8.45 -1.62
C ILE A 198 -13.87 -7.68 -1.09
N GLY A 199 -13.94 -7.35 0.20
CA GLY A 199 -13.06 -6.37 0.79
C GLY A 199 -13.22 -5.01 0.10
N SER A 200 -12.14 -4.51 -0.52
CA SER A 200 -12.16 -3.27 -1.31
C SER A 200 -12.40 -3.48 -2.82
N ILE A 201 -12.61 -4.71 -3.28
CA ILE A 201 -12.78 -5.03 -4.71
C ILE A 201 -14.27 -5.12 -5.03
N ASP A 202 -14.70 -4.40 -6.06
CA ASP A 202 -16.01 -4.60 -6.67
C ASP A 202 -15.89 -5.56 -7.87
N PRO A 203 -16.53 -6.75 -7.83
CA PRO A 203 -16.52 -7.68 -8.94
C PRO A 203 -17.24 -7.16 -10.19
N CYS A 204 -18.11 -6.15 -10.06
CA CYS A 204 -18.90 -5.59 -11.14
C CYS A 204 -18.83 -4.05 -11.14
N CYS A 205 -17.65 -3.48 -10.92
CA CYS A 205 -17.42 -2.03 -10.86
C CYS A 205 -17.93 -1.35 -12.13
N ASP A 206 -18.97 -0.52 -11.99
CA ASP A 206 -19.48 0.33 -13.08
C ASP A 206 -18.51 1.50 -13.30
N VAL A 207 -17.85 1.51 -14.45
CA VAL A 207 -16.86 2.54 -14.77
C VAL A 207 -17.51 3.90 -14.93
N VAL A 208 -18.72 3.97 -15.48
CA VAL A 208 -19.42 5.23 -15.74
C VAL A 208 -19.86 5.87 -14.43
N GLU A 209 -20.35 5.07 -13.48
CA GLU A 209 -20.70 5.54 -12.13
C GLU A 209 -19.48 6.19 -11.46
N VAL A 210 -18.33 5.51 -11.43
CA VAL A 210 -17.12 6.05 -10.80
C VAL A 210 -16.60 7.31 -11.51
N VAL A 211 -16.76 7.42 -12.83
CA VAL A 211 -16.43 8.64 -13.58
C VAL A 211 -17.31 9.81 -13.16
N ASN A 212 -18.63 9.60 -13.05
CA ASN A 212 -19.54 10.65 -12.60
C ASN A 212 -19.23 11.07 -11.17
N ASP A 213 -19.03 10.13 -10.24
CA ASP A 213 -18.69 10.44 -8.85
C ASP A 213 -17.41 11.29 -8.73
N ALA A 214 -16.37 10.91 -9.49
CA ALA A 214 -15.10 11.63 -9.51
C ALA A 214 -15.24 13.02 -10.15
N PHE A 215 -16.01 13.13 -11.23
CA PHE A 215 -16.30 14.39 -11.91
C PHE A 215 -17.08 15.34 -10.98
N GLU A 216 -18.18 14.89 -10.38
CA GLU A 216 -18.99 15.71 -9.46
C GLU A 216 -18.15 16.20 -8.27
N SER A 217 -17.29 15.35 -7.73
CA SER A 217 -16.36 15.74 -6.66
C SER A 217 -15.36 16.82 -7.09
N SER A 218 -14.80 16.71 -8.31
CA SER A 218 -13.92 17.74 -8.87
C SER A 218 -14.68 19.03 -9.21
N LYS A 219 -15.88 18.90 -9.79
CA LYS A 219 -16.78 19.99 -10.14
C LYS A 219 -17.12 20.83 -8.91
N MET A 220 -17.50 20.19 -7.80
CA MET A 220 -17.77 20.87 -6.54
C MET A 220 -16.58 21.71 -6.04
N LEU A 221 -15.35 21.19 -6.16
CA LEU A 221 -14.15 21.97 -5.83
C LEU A 221 -13.95 23.12 -6.81
N CYS A 222 -14.07 22.87 -8.11
CA CYS A 222 -13.92 23.90 -9.14
C CYS A 222 -14.93 25.04 -8.94
N ASP A 223 -16.21 24.73 -8.73
CA ASP A 223 -17.28 25.70 -8.47
C ASP A 223 -17.01 26.50 -7.19
N GLN A 224 -16.42 25.89 -6.16
CA GLN A 224 -16.06 26.60 -4.93
C GLN A 224 -15.00 27.69 -5.16
N TYR A 225 -14.02 27.46 -6.05
CA TYR A 225 -12.94 28.43 -6.33
C TYR A 225 -13.27 29.40 -7.47
N TYR A 226 -14.01 28.95 -8.48
CA TYR A 226 -14.22 29.68 -9.73
C TYR A 226 -15.67 30.06 -10.00
N LEU A 227 -16.62 29.66 -9.12
CA LEU A 227 -18.07 29.87 -9.25
C LEU A 227 -18.69 29.25 -10.52
N THR A 228 -17.91 28.46 -11.26
CA THR A 228 -18.32 27.77 -12.47
C THR A 228 -17.33 26.65 -12.79
N SER A 229 -17.77 25.70 -13.60
CA SER A 229 -17.00 24.52 -14.01
C SER A 229 -17.46 24.04 -15.39
N PRO A 230 -16.58 23.37 -16.16
CA PRO A 230 -16.97 22.74 -17.41
C PRO A 230 -18.02 21.63 -17.23
N GLU A 231 -18.77 21.33 -18.28
CA GLU A 231 -19.73 20.21 -18.32
C GLU A 231 -19.06 18.90 -18.75
N LEU A 232 -19.51 17.77 -18.19
CA LEU A 232 -19.06 16.44 -18.59
C LEU A 232 -19.87 15.94 -19.80
N LYS A 233 -19.15 15.58 -20.88
CA LYS A 233 -19.72 14.83 -22.01
C LYS A 233 -19.15 13.42 -22.00
N LEU A 234 -19.96 12.46 -21.57
CA LEU A 234 -19.56 11.07 -21.47
C LEU A 234 -20.13 10.24 -22.63
N THR A 235 -19.31 9.41 -23.25
CA THR A 235 -19.72 8.46 -24.27
C THR A 235 -19.10 7.10 -23.98
N GLN A 236 -19.94 6.07 -23.94
CA GLN A 236 -19.52 4.71 -23.66
C GLN A 236 -19.54 3.88 -24.94
N VAL A 237 -18.47 3.14 -25.20
CA VAL A 237 -18.40 2.19 -26.32
C VAL A 237 -17.92 0.83 -25.81
N ASN A 238 -18.85 -0.10 -25.61
CA ASN A 238 -18.54 -1.45 -25.18
C ASN A 238 -18.32 -2.36 -26.40
N GLY A 239 -17.05 -2.56 -26.78
CA GLY A 239 -16.71 -3.40 -27.93
C GLY A 239 -16.90 -4.91 -27.70
N LYS A 240 -17.01 -5.36 -26.45
CA LYS A 240 -17.25 -6.78 -26.13
C LYS A 240 -18.74 -7.12 -26.14
N LEU A 241 -19.55 -6.23 -25.58
CA LEU A 241 -21.01 -6.36 -25.48
C LEU A 241 -21.66 -5.03 -25.90
N PRO A 242 -21.89 -4.81 -27.21
CA PRO A 242 -22.47 -3.57 -27.70
C PRO A 242 -23.82 -3.25 -27.04
N GLY A 243 -23.97 -2.03 -26.53
CA GLY A 243 -25.19 -1.57 -25.84
C GLY A 243 -25.23 -1.83 -24.33
N GLU A 244 -24.36 -2.71 -23.81
CA GLU A 244 -24.29 -3.01 -22.37
C GLU A 244 -23.32 -2.07 -21.63
N PRO A 245 -23.59 -1.73 -20.35
CA PRO A 245 -22.67 -1.01 -19.46
C PRO A 245 -21.23 -1.57 -19.46
N ILE A 246 -20.23 -0.70 -19.26
CA ILE A 246 -18.83 -1.14 -19.10
C ILE A 246 -18.58 -1.42 -17.62
N ASN A 247 -18.55 -2.71 -17.27
CA ASN A 247 -18.16 -3.16 -15.94
C ASN A 247 -16.79 -3.85 -15.95
N ILE A 248 -16.02 -3.63 -14.88
CA ILE A 248 -14.72 -4.27 -14.66
C ILE A 248 -14.60 -4.81 -13.24
N VAL A 249 -13.73 -5.81 -13.03
CA VAL A 249 -13.34 -6.23 -11.67
C VAL A 249 -12.23 -5.29 -11.21
N TYR A 250 -12.52 -4.39 -10.27
CA TYR A 250 -11.54 -3.39 -9.83
C TYR A 250 -11.75 -2.90 -8.41
N VAL A 251 -10.87 -2.01 -7.95
CA VAL A 251 -11.00 -1.30 -6.67
C VAL A 251 -11.57 0.10 -6.98
N PRO A 252 -12.86 0.36 -6.72
CA PRO A 252 -13.51 1.61 -7.13
C PRO A 252 -12.79 2.86 -6.60
N SER A 253 -12.31 2.82 -5.34
CA SER A 253 -11.58 3.94 -4.75
C SER A 253 -10.24 4.26 -5.42
N HIS A 254 -9.57 3.26 -6.03
CA HIS A 254 -8.35 3.51 -6.81
C HIS A 254 -8.70 4.18 -8.15
N LEU A 255 -9.76 3.73 -8.81
CA LEU A 255 -10.24 4.31 -10.07
C LEU A 255 -10.73 5.75 -9.85
N PHE A 256 -11.54 5.96 -8.80
CA PHE A 256 -12.00 7.28 -8.38
C PHE A 256 -10.83 8.23 -8.17
N HIS A 257 -9.80 7.83 -7.42
CA HIS A 257 -8.65 8.69 -7.17
C HIS A 257 -7.94 9.09 -8.45
N MET A 258 -7.70 8.15 -9.39
CA MET A 258 -7.07 8.47 -10.68
C MET A 258 -7.92 9.47 -11.48
N LEU A 259 -9.23 9.24 -11.58
CA LEU A 259 -10.12 10.09 -12.36
C LEU A 259 -10.28 11.48 -11.72
N PHE A 260 -10.43 11.53 -10.40
CA PHE A 260 -10.53 12.78 -9.64
C PHE A 260 -9.28 13.64 -9.81
N GLU A 261 -8.08 13.06 -9.74
CA GLU A 261 -6.84 13.81 -9.99
C GLU A 261 -6.70 14.28 -11.45
N LEU A 262 -7.25 13.55 -12.43
CA LEU A 262 -7.26 13.99 -13.83
C LEU A 262 -8.32 15.08 -14.12
N PHE A 263 -9.42 15.10 -13.38
CA PHE A 263 -10.48 16.09 -13.52
C PHE A 263 -10.17 17.43 -12.85
N LYS A 264 -9.39 17.44 -11.76
CA LYS A 264 -9.00 18.66 -11.03
C LYS A 264 -8.04 19.53 -11.83
#